data_AF-A0A945MCS5-F1
#
_entry.id   AF-A0A945MCS5-F1
#
_cell.length_a   1.000
_cell.length_b   1.000
_cell.length_c   1.000
_cell.angle_alpha   90.00
_cell.angle_beta   90.00
_cell.angle_gamma   90.00
#
_symmetry.space_group_name_H-M   'P 1'
#
loop_
_entity.id
_entity.type
_entity.pdbx_description
1 polymer ?
#
loop_
_entity_poly.entity_id
_entity_poly.type
_entity_poly.pdbx_seq_one_letter_code
_entity_poly.pdbx_strand_id
1 'polypeptide(L)'
;MTQEFHEDYGREEEVKGSSDRGFGIVFAVVFALVALWPLTGENGAVRLWSAAVAIAFLAIAFLRPGLLAPLNRLWTRFGLLLHRIVNPIVMGFLFYLTVTPMALIMRALGKDLLRLKRDPEAKSYWIERTPPGPAPDTMSNQF
;
A
#
# COMPACT_ATOMS: atom_id res chain seq x y z
N MET A 1 -32.04 17.50 -1.74
CA MET A 1 -31.29 18.44 -2.58
C MET A 1 -29.83 17.97 -2.55
N THR A 2 -29.46 17.07 -3.44
CA THR A 2 -28.09 16.56 -3.56
C THR A 2 -27.25 17.66 -4.22
N GLN A 3 -26.33 18.26 -3.47
CA GLN A 3 -25.31 19.13 -4.07
C GLN A 3 -24.38 18.21 -4.86
N GLU A 4 -24.45 18.27 -6.20
CA GLU A 4 -23.44 17.68 -7.08
C GLU A 4 -22.14 18.48 -6.92
N PHE A 5 -21.30 18.06 -5.97
CA PHE A 5 -19.89 18.45 -5.99
C PHE A 5 -19.15 17.58 -7.02
N HIS A 6 -18.12 18.15 -7.64
CA HIS A 6 -17.24 17.42 -8.57
C HIS A 6 -16.44 16.30 -7.87
N GLU A 7 -16.35 16.34 -6.54
CA GLU A 7 -15.72 15.31 -5.70
C GLU A 7 -16.75 14.60 -4.82
N ASP A 8 -16.78 13.27 -4.91
CA ASP A 8 -17.55 12.39 -4.04
C ASP A 8 -16.72 12.00 -2.81
N TYR A 9 -16.96 12.69 -1.70
CA TYR A 9 -16.33 12.43 -0.40
C TYR A 9 -16.89 11.18 0.31
N GLY A 10 -17.94 10.56 -0.21
CA GLY A 10 -18.55 9.34 0.34
C GLY A 10 -18.04 8.04 -0.28
N ARG A 11 -17.14 8.12 -1.26
CA ARG A 11 -16.60 6.95 -1.95
C ARG A 11 -15.64 6.19 -1.04
N GLU A 12 -16.18 5.22 -0.31
CA GLU A 12 -15.39 4.16 0.30
C GLU A 12 -14.84 3.27 -0.84
N GLU A 13 -13.53 3.30 -1.06
CA GLU A 13 -12.90 2.37 -1.99
C GLU A 13 -13.07 0.94 -1.46
N GLU A 14 -13.96 0.19 -2.10
CA GLU A 14 -14.19 -1.20 -1.75
C GLU A 14 -12.89 -1.99 -2.01
N VAL A 15 -12.26 -2.48 -0.93
CA VAL A 15 -11.04 -3.27 -1.03
C VAL A 15 -11.35 -4.57 -1.77
N LYS A 16 -11.03 -4.59 -3.07
CA LYS A 16 -11.23 -5.75 -3.94
C LYS A 16 -10.31 -6.88 -3.47
N GLY A 17 -10.87 -7.85 -2.75
CA GLY A 17 -10.14 -9.02 -2.26
C GLY A 17 -9.58 -9.88 -3.42
N SER A 18 -8.67 -10.79 -3.08
CA SER A 18 -8.15 -11.77 -4.03
C SER A 18 -9.28 -12.65 -4.59
N SER A 19 -9.17 -13.09 -5.85
CA SER A 19 -10.07 -14.09 -6.43
C SER A 19 -9.86 -15.45 -5.77
N ASP A 20 -10.94 -16.20 -5.50
CA ASP A 20 -10.86 -17.53 -4.87
C ASP A 20 -9.98 -18.51 -5.67
N ARG A 21 -10.00 -18.38 -7.01
CA ARG A 21 -9.12 -19.16 -7.90
C ARG A 21 -7.66 -18.77 -7.74
N GLY A 22 -7.39 -17.47 -7.68
CA GLY A 22 -6.04 -16.93 -7.48
C GLY A 22 -5.47 -17.37 -6.14
N PHE A 23 -6.27 -17.30 -5.07
CA PHE A 23 -5.92 -17.83 -3.75
C PHE A 23 -5.53 -19.31 -3.82
N GLY A 24 -6.35 -20.15 -4.45
CA GLY A 24 -6.05 -21.57 -4.59
C GLY A 24 -4.76 -21.87 -5.36
N ILE A 25 -4.49 -21.13 -6.44
CA ILE A 25 -3.26 -21.27 -7.22
C ILE A 25 -2.02 -20.90 -6.39
N VAL A 26 -2.06 -19.78 -5.67
CA VAL A 26 -0.94 -19.34 -4.81
C VAL A 26 -0.60 -20.41 -3.78
N PHE A 27 -1.61 -20.95 -3.08
CA PHE A 27 -1.38 -22.01 -2.09
C PHE A 27 -0.90 -23.31 -2.73
N ALA A 28 -1.40 -23.68 -3.90
CA ALA A 28 -0.89 -24.84 -4.65
C ALA A 28 0.61 -24.68 -4.99
N VAL A 29 1.03 -23.49 -5.43
CA VAL A 29 2.46 -23.19 -5.69
C VAL A 29 3.29 -23.26 -4.42
N VAL A 30 2.82 -22.67 -3.31
CA VAL A 30 3.52 -22.74 -2.01
C VAL A 30 3.72 -24.19 -1.57
N PHE A 31 2.66 -25.02 -1.61
CA PHE A 31 2.76 -26.43 -1.23
C PHE A 31 3.60 -27.25 -2.22
N ALA A 32 3.63 -26.88 -3.50
CA ALA A 32 4.53 -27.50 -4.48
C ALA A 32 6.00 -27.18 -4.17
N LEU A 33 6.33 -25.92 -3.84
CA LEU A 33 7.69 -25.54 -3.41
C LEU A 33 8.09 -26.29 -2.14
N VAL A 34 7.20 -26.41 -1.16
CA VAL A 34 7.45 -27.20 0.07
C VAL A 34 7.60 -28.68 -0.24
N ALA A 35 6.87 -29.22 -1.22
CA ALA A 35 6.98 -30.61 -1.64
C ALA A 35 8.33 -30.92 -2.28
N LEU A 36 8.86 -29.97 -3.07
CA LEU A 36 10.11 -30.08 -3.82
C LEU A 36 11.33 -29.62 -3.02
N TRP A 37 11.17 -28.83 -1.94
CA TRP A 37 12.27 -28.34 -1.11
C TRP A 37 13.28 -29.41 -0.67
N PRO A 38 12.87 -30.62 -0.27
CA PRO A 38 13.82 -31.65 0.14
C PRO A 38 14.72 -32.14 -1.00
N LEU A 39 14.31 -32.00 -2.26
CA LEU A 39 15.08 -32.47 -3.43
C LEU A 39 16.43 -31.76 -3.60
N THR A 40 16.63 -30.60 -2.96
CA THR A 40 17.91 -29.89 -2.99
C THR A 40 18.90 -30.43 -1.96
N GLY A 41 18.54 -31.43 -1.16
CA GLY A 41 19.40 -32.10 -0.18
C GLY A 41 19.79 -33.52 -0.60
N GLU A 42 20.83 -34.07 0.03
CA GLU A 42 21.49 -35.34 -0.35
C GLU A 42 20.59 -36.59 -0.30
N ASN A 43 19.45 -36.56 0.41
CA ASN A 43 18.49 -37.67 0.57
C ASN A 43 17.03 -37.26 0.30
N GLY A 44 16.81 -36.24 -0.55
CA GLY A 44 15.51 -35.64 -0.76
C GLY A 44 14.48 -36.54 -1.43
N ALA A 45 13.56 -37.15 -0.68
CA ALA A 45 12.30 -37.62 -1.24
C ALA A 45 11.28 -36.47 -1.31
N VAL A 46 10.46 -36.43 -2.36
CA VAL A 46 9.32 -35.50 -2.45
C VAL A 46 8.43 -35.72 -1.24
N ARG A 47 8.04 -34.64 -0.55
CA ARG A 47 7.04 -34.72 0.52
C ARG A 47 5.68 -35.00 -0.09
N LEU A 48 5.33 -36.29 -0.22
CA LEU A 48 4.10 -36.77 -0.85
C LEU A 48 2.84 -36.12 -0.25
N TRP A 49 2.82 -35.88 1.07
CA TRP A 49 1.71 -35.18 1.72
C TRP A 49 1.55 -33.74 1.19
N SER A 50 2.65 -33.00 1.01
CA SER A 50 2.63 -31.63 0.52
C SER A 50 2.27 -31.59 -0.96
N ALA A 51 2.75 -32.57 -1.74
CA ALA A 51 2.38 -32.74 -3.13
C ALA A 51 0.88 -33.04 -3.29
N ALA A 52 0.32 -33.91 -2.45
CA ALA A 52 -1.11 -34.23 -2.45
C ALA A 52 -1.96 -32.98 -2.12
N VAL A 53 -1.54 -32.18 -1.13
CA VAL A 53 -2.22 -30.93 -0.78
C VAL A 53 -2.13 -29.92 -1.94
N ALA A 54 -0.97 -29.78 -2.59
CA ALA A 54 -0.82 -28.90 -3.76
C ALA A 54 -1.78 -29.28 -4.89
N ILE A 55 -1.85 -30.57 -5.23
CA ILE A 55 -2.76 -31.09 -6.27
C ILE A 55 -4.22 -30.86 -5.87
N ALA A 56 -4.58 -31.10 -4.61
CA ALA A 56 -5.94 -30.89 -4.12
C ALA A 56 -6.35 -29.40 -4.22
N PHE A 57 -5.49 -28.48 -3.78
CA PHE A 57 -5.75 -27.03 -3.91
C PHE A 57 -5.90 -26.61 -5.37
N LEU A 58 -5.05 -27.12 -6.26
CA LEU A 58 -5.12 -26.83 -7.68
C LEU A 58 -6.43 -27.37 -8.27
N ALA A 59 -6.79 -28.62 -8.00
CA ALA A 59 -8.04 -29.21 -8.45
C ALA A 59 -9.26 -28.41 -7.97
N ILE A 60 -9.31 -28.04 -6.69
CA ILE A 60 -10.42 -27.23 -6.14
C ILE A 60 -10.47 -25.85 -6.80
N ALA A 61 -9.33 -25.20 -7.03
CA ALA A 61 -9.26 -23.89 -7.69
C ALA A 61 -9.84 -23.91 -9.12
N PHE A 62 -9.66 -25.00 -9.87
CA PHE A 62 -10.17 -25.14 -11.23
C PHE A 62 -11.60 -25.68 -11.30
N LEU A 63 -11.96 -26.66 -10.46
CA LEU A 63 -13.27 -27.33 -10.53
C LEU A 63 -14.35 -26.56 -9.77
N ARG A 64 -14.06 -26.07 -8.57
CA ARG A 64 -15.03 -25.39 -7.68
C ARG A 64 -14.34 -24.35 -6.77
N PRO A 65 -13.92 -23.20 -7.31
CA PRO A 65 -13.21 -22.18 -6.53
C PRO A 65 -14.02 -21.65 -5.34
N GLY A 66 -15.36 -21.67 -5.41
CA GLY A 66 -16.23 -21.23 -4.32
C GLY A 66 -16.05 -21.98 -3.00
N LEU A 67 -15.46 -23.19 -3.00
CA LEU A 67 -15.10 -23.90 -1.77
C LEU A 67 -13.95 -23.22 -1.00
N LEU A 68 -13.09 -22.48 -1.71
CA LEU A 68 -11.97 -21.73 -1.12
C LEU A 68 -12.38 -20.33 -0.66
N ALA A 69 -13.59 -19.87 -1.00
CA ALA A 69 -14.10 -18.55 -0.64
C ALA A 69 -14.04 -18.22 0.87
N PRO A 70 -14.48 -19.07 1.82
CA PRO A 70 -14.40 -18.74 3.24
C PRO A 70 -12.95 -18.61 3.72
N LEU A 71 -12.05 -19.45 3.20
CA LEU A 71 -10.64 -19.42 3.56
C LEU A 71 -9.94 -18.18 2.98
N ASN A 72 -10.23 -17.85 1.72
CA ASN A 72 -9.73 -16.64 1.05
C ASN A 72 -10.17 -15.36 1.77
N ARG A 73 -11.44 -15.29 2.20
CA ARG A 73 -11.96 -14.16 2.99
C ARG A 73 -11.25 -14.03 4.34
N LEU A 74 -11.03 -15.15 5.03
CA LEU A 74 -10.30 -15.14 6.31
C LEU A 74 -8.86 -14.69 6.13
N TRP A 75 -8.18 -15.20 5.09
CA TRP A 75 -6.82 -14.79 4.74
C TRP A 75 -6.73 -13.30 4.40
N THR A 76 -7.69 -12.78 3.65
CA THR A 76 -7.77 -11.35 3.31
C THR A 76 -7.94 -10.49 4.56
N ARG A 77 -8.84 -10.88 5.48
CA ARG A 77 -9.02 -10.17 6.77
C ARG A 77 -7.76 -10.20 7.63
N PHE A 78 -7.07 -11.34 7.67
CA PHE A 78 -5.79 -11.47 8.35
C PHE A 78 -4.73 -10.52 7.74
N GLY A 79 -4.65 -10.45 6.40
CA GLY A 79 -3.79 -9.52 5.69
C GLY A 79 -4.09 -8.05 6.02
N LEU A 80 -5.37 -7.67 6.11
CA LEU A 80 -5.78 -6.32 6.51
C LEU A 80 -5.42 -6.00 7.97
N LEU A 81 -5.58 -6.97 8.88
CA LEU A 81 -5.19 -6.81 10.27
C LEU A 81 -3.67 -6.62 10.39
N LEU A 82 -2.89 -7.42 9.66
CA LEU A 82 -1.44 -7.28 9.59
C LEU A 82 -1.05 -5.93 9.00
N HIS A 83 -1.69 -5.50 7.91
CA HIS A 83 -1.46 -4.20 7.29
C HIS A 83 -1.69 -3.06 8.28
N ARG A 84 -2.75 -3.11 9.10
CA ARG A 84 -3.03 -2.10 10.13
C ARG A 84 -1.89 -1.94 11.14
N ILE A 85 -1.13 -3.00 11.40
CA ILE A 85 0.01 -2.98 12.33
C ILE A 85 1.30 -2.56 11.60
N VAL A 86 1.55 -3.16 10.43
CA VAL A 86 2.77 -2.92 9.65
C VAL A 86 2.81 -1.50 9.11
N ASN A 87 1.69 -0.94 8.66
CA ASN A 87 1.65 0.38 8.05
C ASN A 87 2.15 1.49 9.00
N PRO A 88 1.65 1.63 10.24
CA PRO A 88 2.21 2.59 11.20
C PRO A 88 3.69 2.35 11.53
N ILE A 89 4.12 1.08 11.60
CA ILE A 89 5.52 0.75 11.88
C ILE A 89 6.43 1.23 10.74
N VAL A 90 6.08 0.91 9.50
CA VAL A 90 6.82 1.34 8.31
C VAL A 90 6.82 2.86 8.19
N MET A 91 5.67 3.51 8.41
CA MET A 91 5.58 4.97 8.41
C MET A 91 6.42 5.60 9.53
N GLY A 92 6.47 4.96 10.70
CA GLY A 92 7.35 5.37 11.80
C GLY A 92 8.82 5.28 11.41
N PHE A 93 9.26 4.17 10.81
CA PHE A 93 10.62 4.04 10.30
C PHE A 93 10.95 5.07 9.23
N LEU A 94 10.07 5.30 8.25
CA LEU A 94 10.26 6.35 7.25
C LEU A 94 10.41 7.73 7.91
N PHE A 95 9.56 8.05 8.89
CA PHE A 95 9.65 9.33 9.58
C PHE A 95 10.97 9.49 10.35
N TYR A 96 11.37 8.50 11.14
CA TYR A 96 12.53 8.63 12.01
C TYR A 96 13.88 8.36 11.32
N LEU A 97 13.93 7.52 10.28
CA LEU A 97 15.16 7.16 9.59
C LEU A 97 15.41 7.98 8.31
N THR A 98 14.38 8.58 7.73
CA THR A 98 14.53 9.41 6.52
C THR A 98 14.13 10.86 6.75
N VAL A 99 12.90 11.14 7.20
CA VAL A 99 12.41 12.52 7.31
C VAL A 99 13.13 13.29 8.41
N THR A 100 13.24 12.71 9.60
CA THR A 100 13.86 13.33 10.78
C THR A 100 15.35 13.66 10.57
N PRO A 101 16.21 12.74 10.11
CA PRO A 101 17.62 13.08 9.85
C PRO A 101 17.76 14.11 8.73
N MET A 102 16.94 14.04 7.68
CA MET A 102 16.92 15.09 6.65
C MET A 102 16.60 16.46 7.26
N ALA A 103 15.59 16.54 8.13
CA ALA A 103 15.24 17.79 8.82
C ALA A 103 16.38 18.28 9.74
N LEU A 104 17.06 17.38 10.45
CA LEU A 104 18.21 17.72 11.30
C LEU A 104 19.38 18.26 10.46
N ILE A 105 19.69 17.62 9.33
CA ILE A 105 20.74 18.07 8.40
C ILE A 105 20.40 19.47 7.86
N MET A 106 19.17 19.68 7.40
CA MET A 106 18.76 21.01 6.90
C MET A 106 18.85 22.09 7.97
N ARG A 107 18.44 21.77 9.21
CA ARG A 107 18.54 22.69 10.35
C ARG A 107 20.00 22.99 10.72
N ALA A 108 20.88 21.99 10.68
CA ALA A 108 22.32 22.17 10.89
C ALA A 108 22.96 23.04 9.79
N LEU A 109 22.50 22.91 8.55
CA LEU A 109 22.89 23.78 7.42
C LEU A 109 22.23 25.17 7.45
N GLY A 110 21.41 25.47 8.46
CA GLY A 110 20.70 26.75 8.60
C GLY A 110 19.58 26.98 7.58
N LYS A 111 19.18 25.96 6.81
CA LYS A 111 18.14 26.07 5.79
C LYS A 111 16.75 26.05 6.43
N ASP A 112 16.01 27.14 6.25
CA ASP A 112 14.60 27.24 6.63
C ASP A 112 13.72 27.24 5.38
N LEU A 113 13.49 26.05 4.81
CA LEU A 113 12.71 25.89 3.57
C LEU A 113 11.25 26.30 3.73
N LEU A 114 10.71 26.12 4.92
CA LEU A 114 9.32 26.43 5.23
C LEU A 114 9.14 27.85 5.78
N ARG A 115 10.23 28.62 5.93
CA ARG A 115 10.24 29.99 6.49
C ARG A 115 9.49 30.08 7.82
N LEU A 116 9.70 29.09 8.70
CA LEU A 116 8.99 29.00 9.98
C LEU A 116 9.45 30.05 11.00
N LYS A 117 10.66 30.59 10.85
CA LYS A 117 11.14 31.66 11.73
C LYS A 117 10.34 32.93 11.51
N ARG A 118 9.74 33.44 12.58
CA ARG A 118 9.07 34.75 12.57
C ARG A 118 10.12 35.86 12.50
N ASP A 119 9.94 36.74 11.53
CA ASP A 119 10.66 37.99 11.38
C ASP A 119 9.79 39.14 11.94
N PRO A 120 10.17 39.76 13.07
CA PRO A 120 9.42 40.87 13.65
C PRO A 120 9.52 42.16 12.83
N GLU A 121 10.52 42.31 11.96
CA GLU A 121 10.70 43.48 11.09
C GLU A 121 9.99 43.32 9.74
N ALA A 122 9.46 42.12 9.44
CA ALA A 122 8.76 41.85 8.20
C ALA A 122 7.43 42.59 8.13
N LYS A 123 7.27 43.45 7.12
CA LYS A 123 6.01 44.15 6.82
C LYS A 123 4.88 43.19 6.41
N SER A 124 5.23 42.07 5.78
CA SER A 124 4.31 41.02 5.35
C SER A 124 5.07 39.71 5.09
N TYR A 125 4.44 38.57 5.39
CA TYR A 125 4.94 37.24 5.03
C TYR A 125 4.49 36.79 3.64
N TRP A 126 3.71 37.62 2.93
CA TRP A 126 3.27 37.32 1.57
C TRP A 126 4.47 37.21 0.62
N ILE A 127 4.56 36.10 -0.09
CA ILE A 127 5.61 35.88 -1.08
C ILE A 127 5.11 36.44 -2.41
N GLU A 128 5.61 37.61 -2.79
CA GLU A 128 5.35 38.17 -4.12
C GLU A 128 5.89 37.24 -5.21
N ARG A 129 5.06 36.97 -6.21
CA ARG A 129 5.43 36.13 -7.36
C ARG A 129 6.06 37.00 -8.44
N THR A 130 7.27 36.62 -8.86
CA THR A 130 7.98 37.23 -9.99
C THR A 130 8.39 36.13 -10.98
N PRO A 131 7.80 36.08 -12.20
CA PRO A 131 6.80 37.01 -12.74
C PRO A 131 5.43 36.88 -12.04
N PRO A 132 4.57 37.93 -12.13
CA PRO A 132 3.20 37.82 -11.67
C PRO A 132 2.52 36.60 -12.32
N GLY A 133 1.63 35.95 -11.57
CA GLY A 133 0.83 34.85 -12.10
C GLY A 133 0.04 35.26 -13.35
N PRO A 134 -0.48 34.29 -14.12
CA PRO A 134 -1.24 34.59 -15.31
C PRO A 134 -2.41 35.53 -14.96
N ALA A 135 -2.69 36.46 -15.87
CA ALA A 135 -3.65 37.52 -15.60
C ALA A 135 -5.05 36.92 -15.32
N PRO A 136 -5.88 37.52 -14.45
CA PRO A 136 -7.14 36.93 -13.99
C PRO A 136 -8.08 36.50 -15.13
N ASP A 137 -8.02 37.21 -16.26
CA ASP A 137 -8.70 36.97 -17.53
C ASP A 137 -8.32 35.64 -18.23
N THR A 138 -7.21 34.99 -17.83
CA THR A 138 -6.84 33.65 -18.31
C THR A 138 -7.67 32.53 -17.69
N MET A 139 -8.39 32.78 -16.60
CA MET A 139 -9.21 31.77 -15.92
C MET A 139 -10.64 31.78 -16.48
N SER A 140 -10.79 31.39 -17.74
CA SER A 140 -12.04 31.48 -18.51
C SER A 140 -13.18 30.57 -18.03
N ASN A 141 -12.87 29.51 -17.27
CA ASN A 141 -13.83 28.53 -16.78
C ASN A 141 -13.70 28.35 -15.25
N GLN A 142 -13.99 29.40 -14.47
CA GLN A 142 -13.95 29.32 -13.00
C GLN A 142 -15.23 28.77 -12.35
N PHE A 143 -16.31 28.60 -13.11
CA PHE A 143 -17.59 28.09 -12.62
C PHE A 143 -18.24 27.17 -13.65
#